data_AF-I2NU57-F1
#
_entry.id   AF-I2NU57-F1
#
_cell.length_a   1.000
_cell.length_b   1.000
_cell.length_c   1.000
_cell.angle_alpha   90.00
_cell.angle_beta   90.00
_cell.angle_gamma   90.00
#
_symmetry.space_group_name_H-M   'P 1'
#
loop_
_entity.id
_entity.type
_entity.pdbx_description
1 polymer ?
#
loop_
_entity_poly.entity_id
_entity_poly.type
_entity_poly.pdbx_seq_one_letter_code
_entity_poly.pdbx_strand_id
1 'polypeptide(L)'
;MKNEYKKDVKNPIAPYGKEYFPAWLSLFAYIPGKNQNVSNMTKNGATLDLYIENLEPLSADNTVLEFVCTNKFVKISPATVSLAPALAKPKIKDPDGNKTYYHLSKAVNIRCEGGWLDGHTEVKVIAKNGNKKMEVGKLMLYDNRIIKRAEIIVIYLITDPKNKTVPKLKGYEHFLKKRSFNQALIRAEIVKEKVIDMTNSQNSPLSSWNKSGLTTNLELFRTKLRQLFNQTPELTKEFGVIDNDGKCTKGRRDKNCVGRTVLFLTAHDLSKYRGVCSQNNDKSLGDMAIIFKEGLNLPRTYTHELAHSFGLWHTFAPPEETHVFYKGTLDNFMDYTHGVNGDNKKFIKGNMSPFNFYKWQWDIMRKDKSMK
;
A
#
# COMPACT_ATOMS: atom_id res chain seq x y z
N MET A 1 14.12 2.59 -12.38
CA MET A 1 13.48 3.39 -11.29
C MET A 1 13.36 4.87 -11.63
N LYS A 2 14.44 5.61 -11.88
CA LYS A 2 14.39 7.03 -12.30
C LYS A 2 13.39 7.30 -13.45
N ASN A 3 13.35 6.43 -14.45
CA ASN A 3 12.40 6.55 -15.57
C ASN A 3 10.93 6.30 -15.18
N GLU A 4 10.65 5.48 -14.16
CA GLU A 4 9.26 5.28 -13.68
C GLU A 4 8.69 6.54 -13.06
N TYR A 5 9.50 7.28 -12.30
CA TYR A 5 9.07 8.54 -11.69
C TYR A 5 8.90 9.67 -12.71
N LYS A 6 9.46 9.52 -13.91
CA LYS A 6 9.25 10.42 -15.05
C LYS A 6 8.09 9.97 -15.93
N LYS A 7 7.67 8.71 -15.83
CA LYS A 7 6.56 8.19 -16.60
C LYS A 7 5.33 9.02 -16.28
N ASP A 8 4.67 9.50 -17.35
CA ASP A 8 3.50 10.37 -17.28
C ASP A 8 3.73 11.81 -16.74
N VAL A 9 4.99 12.21 -16.52
CA VAL A 9 5.36 13.60 -16.20
C VAL A 9 5.51 14.39 -17.49
N LYS A 10 4.50 15.21 -17.83
CA LYS A 10 4.46 15.95 -19.11
C LYS A 10 5.48 17.09 -19.20
N ASN A 11 5.74 17.78 -18.09
CA ASN A 11 6.61 18.95 -18.03
C ASN A 11 7.79 18.68 -17.10
N PRO A 12 8.81 17.91 -17.49
CA PRO A 12 9.99 17.72 -16.65
C PRO A 12 10.71 19.05 -16.41
N ILE A 13 11.37 19.17 -15.24
CA ILE A 13 12.16 20.36 -14.87
C ILE A 13 13.57 19.96 -14.45
N ALA A 14 14.50 20.89 -14.59
CA ALA A 14 15.89 20.72 -14.18
C ALA A 14 16.40 21.96 -13.42
N PRO A 15 15.88 22.24 -12.21
CA PRO A 15 16.37 23.35 -11.40
C PRO A 15 17.88 23.17 -11.15
N TYR A 16 18.66 24.23 -11.34
CA TYR A 16 20.13 24.21 -11.28
C TYR A 16 20.79 23.21 -12.25
N GLY A 17 20.14 22.92 -13.39
CA GLY A 17 20.62 21.92 -14.34
C GLY A 17 20.58 20.48 -13.81
N LYS A 18 20.04 20.26 -12.60
CA LYS A 18 19.90 18.94 -12.00
C LYS A 18 18.52 18.40 -12.28
N GLU A 19 18.49 17.18 -12.80
CA GLU A 19 17.25 16.49 -13.10
C GLU A 19 16.37 16.32 -11.86
N TYR A 20 15.11 16.72 -11.98
CA TYR A 20 14.13 16.65 -10.89
C TYR A 20 13.21 15.45 -11.01
N PHE A 21 13.06 14.71 -9.91
CA PHE A 21 12.14 13.58 -9.79
C PHE A 21 11.00 13.98 -8.86
N PRO A 22 9.77 14.18 -9.38
CA PRO A 22 8.69 14.65 -8.55
C PRO A 22 8.19 13.56 -7.61
N ALA A 23 7.77 13.98 -6.41
CA ALA A 23 6.94 13.14 -5.56
C ALA A 23 5.56 12.95 -6.19
N TRP A 24 4.88 11.87 -5.82
CA TRP A 24 3.53 11.55 -6.27
C TRP A 24 2.59 11.50 -5.08
N LEU A 25 1.41 12.08 -5.26
CA LEU A 25 0.34 12.09 -4.27
C LEU A 25 -0.96 11.62 -4.92
N SER A 26 -1.64 10.70 -4.26
CA SER A 26 -3.00 10.34 -4.61
C SER A 26 -3.98 11.00 -3.63
N LEU A 27 -5.08 11.51 -4.15
CA LEU A 27 -6.16 12.12 -3.37
C LEU A 27 -7.49 11.59 -3.89
N PHE A 28 -8.36 11.17 -3.00
CA PHE A 28 -9.75 10.95 -3.37
C PHE A 28 -10.41 12.31 -3.60
N ALA A 29 -11.17 12.40 -4.70
CA ALA A 29 -12.05 13.53 -4.93
C ALA A 29 -13.12 13.59 -3.84
N TYR A 30 -13.46 14.80 -3.41
CA TYR A 30 -14.62 15.10 -2.58
C TYR A 30 -15.62 15.93 -3.37
N ILE A 31 -16.83 15.40 -3.53
CA ILE A 31 -17.93 16.06 -4.24
C ILE A 31 -19.16 15.99 -3.33
N PRO A 32 -19.62 17.14 -2.78
CA PRO A 32 -20.82 17.17 -1.95
C PRO A 32 -22.02 16.50 -2.65
N GLY A 33 -22.73 15.64 -1.93
CA GLY A 33 -23.95 14.99 -2.41
C GLY A 33 -23.78 13.82 -3.39
N LYS A 34 -22.56 13.47 -3.82
CA LYS A 34 -22.30 12.28 -4.66
C LYS A 34 -21.56 11.19 -3.87
N ASN A 35 -22.07 9.95 -3.90
CA ASN A 35 -21.61 8.88 -3.02
C ASN A 35 -21.03 7.63 -3.70
N GLN A 36 -21.31 7.37 -4.99
CA GLN A 36 -20.96 6.06 -5.57
C GLN A 36 -19.51 5.97 -6.07
N ASN A 37 -18.94 7.08 -6.58
CA ASN A 37 -17.57 7.13 -7.13
C ASN A 37 -16.68 8.14 -6.41
N VAL A 38 -17.00 8.48 -5.16
CA VAL A 38 -16.37 9.56 -4.38
C VAL A 38 -16.11 9.00 -2.98
N SER A 39 -14.97 9.33 -2.38
CA SER A 39 -14.60 8.83 -1.05
C SER A 39 -14.19 9.98 -0.15
N ASN A 40 -14.74 10.01 1.06
CA ASN A 40 -14.40 11.04 2.05
C ASN A 40 -13.04 10.79 2.74
N MET A 41 -12.24 9.82 2.28
CA MET A 41 -10.94 9.48 2.90
C MET A 41 -9.98 10.66 2.97
N THR A 42 -9.93 11.48 1.93
CA THR A 42 -9.07 12.67 1.85
C THR A 42 -9.90 13.95 1.73
N LYS A 43 -11.12 13.98 2.30
CA LYS A 43 -11.99 15.17 2.29
C LYS A 43 -11.26 16.41 2.82
N ASN A 44 -10.47 16.24 3.88
CA ASN A 44 -9.69 17.30 4.51
C ASN A 44 -8.31 17.53 3.85
N GLY A 45 -8.05 16.88 2.71
CA GLY A 45 -6.77 16.93 2.03
C GLY A 45 -5.68 16.07 2.66
N ALA A 46 -4.48 16.19 2.07
CA ALA A 46 -3.23 15.70 2.61
C ALA A 46 -2.38 16.90 3.05
N THR A 47 -2.00 16.91 4.31
CA THR A 47 -1.05 17.90 4.86
C THR A 47 0.36 17.37 4.67
N LEU A 48 1.20 18.14 3.99
CA LEU A 48 2.53 17.75 3.54
C LEU A 48 3.61 18.56 4.24
N ASP A 49 4.70 17.88 4.55
CA ASP A 49 5.97 18.49 4.91
C ASP A 49 6.74 18.86 3.63
N LEU A 50 7.57 19.90 3.69
CA LEU A 50 8.49 20.27 2.62
C LEU A 50 9.92 20.02 3.08
N TYR A 51 10.66 19.30 2.26
CA TYR A 51 12.09 19.10 2.37
C TYR A 51 12.77 19.79 1.20
N ILE A 52 13.61 20.78 1.50
CA ILE A 52 14.28 21.61 0.50
C ILE A 52 15.76 21.21 0.50
N GLU A 53 16.19 20.55 -0.56
CA GLU A 53 17.57 20.10 -0.72
C GLU A 53 18.52 21.30 -0.82
N ASN A 54 19.48 21.37 0.11
CA ASN A 54 20.49 22.41 0.15
C ASN A 54 21.59 22.11 -0.87
N LEU A 55 21.39 22.52 -2.12
CA LEU A 55 22.40 22.42 -3.19
C LEU A 55 23.53 23.44 -2.99
N GLU A 56 23.15 24.64 -2.57
CA GLU A 56 24.02 25.75 -2.18
C GLU A 56 23.46 26.36 -0.88
N PRO A 57 24.29 27.03 -0.05
CA PRO A 57 23.80 27.72 1.13
C PRO A 57 22.73 28.76 0.77
N LEU A 58 21.54 28.61 1.35
CA LEU A 58 20.48 29.60 1.23
C LEU A 58 20.64 30.66 2.33
N SER A 59 20.58 31.94 1.96
CA SER A 59 20.50 33.06 2.90
C SER A 59 19.05 33.40 3.21
N ALA A 60 18.81 33.92 4.43
CA ALA A 60 17.50 34.41 4.79
C ALA A 60 17.20 35.69 4.01
N ASP A 61 16.22 35.62 3.11
CA ASP A 61 15.73 36.73 2.33
C ASP A 61 14.19 36.68 2.23
N ASN A 62 13.61 37.53 1.38
CA ASN A 62 12.18 37.59 1.16
C ASN A 62 11.65 36.48 0.23
N THR A 63 12.39 35.37 0.04
CA THR A 63 11.95 34.28 -0.82
C THR A 63 10.72 33.58 -0.27
N VAL A 64 9.71 33.44 -1.13
CA VAL A 64 8.50 32.64 -0.88
C VAL A 64 8.40 31.53 -1.91
N LEU A 65 7.85 30.39 -1.48
CA LEU A 65 7.46 29.29 -2.35
C LEU A 65 5.97 29.42 -2.66
N GLU A 66 5.62 29.59 -3.93
CA GLU A 66 4.25 29.59 -4.42
C GLU A 66 3.90 28.22 -5.02
N PHE A 67 2.73 27.70 -4.65
CA PHE A 67 2.18 26.45 -5.14
C PHE A 67 1.10 26.73 -6.19
N VAL A 68 1.36 26.36 -7.44
CA VAL A 68 0.49 26.68 -8.57
C VAL A 68 -0.06 25.40 -9.19
N CYS A 69 -1.38 25.32 -9.32
CA CYS A 69 -2.07 24.26 -10.05
C CYS A 69 -3.17 24.87 -10.91
N THR A 70 -3.23 24.50 -12.19
CA THR A 70 -4.26 24.99 -13.12
C THR A 70 -5.59 24.23 -13.00
N ASN A 71 -5.58 23.07 -12.35
CA ASN A 71 -6.79 22.28 -12.16
C ASN A 71 -7.71 22.92 -11.11
N LYS A 72 -8.90 23.37 -11.53
CA LYS A 72 -9.87 24.07 -10.69
C LYS A 72 -10.36 23.30 -9.45
N PHE A 73 -10.25 21.97 -9.46
CA PHE A 73 -10.67 21.11 -8.34
C PHE A 73 -9.57 20.93 -7.30
N VAL A 74 -8.31 21.25 -7.63
CA VAL A 74 -7.20 21.19 -6.68
C VAL A 74 -7.22 22.47 -5.83
N LYS A 75 -7.39 22.31 -4.52
CA LYS A 75 -7.33 23.41 -3.55
C LYS A 75 -6.05 23.25 -2.73
N ILE A 76 -5.30 24.34 -2.60
CA ILE A 76 -4.01 24.38 -1.93
C ILE A 76 -4.06 25.46 -0.86
N SER A 77 -3.66 25.10 0.37
CA SER A 77 -3.69 26.02 1.51
C SER A 77 -2.50 25.82 2.44
N PRO A 78 -1.70 26.86 2.74
CA PRO A 78 -1.65 28.13 2.02
C PRO A 78 -1.12 27.96 0.58
N ALA A 79 -1.44 28.90 -0.32
CA ALA A 79 -0.90 28.90 -1.67
C ALA A 79 0.55 29.40 -1.74
N THR A 80 1.02 30.08 -0.70
CA THR A 80 2.39 30.61 -0.57
C THR A 80 2.95 30.34 0.82
N VAL A 81 4.23 29.96 0.89
CA VAL A 81 4.95 29.71 2.15
C VAL A 81 6.26 30.47 2.15
N SER A 82 6.56 31.20 3.23
CA SER A 82 7.87 31.85 3.38
C SER A 82 8.97 30.82 3.63
N LEU A 83 10.14 31.02 3.03
CA LEU A 83 11.31 30.17 3.23
C LEU A 83 12.03 30.46 4.56
N ALA A 84 11.94 31.69 5.06
CA ALA A 84 12.68 32.15 6.24
C ALA A 84 12.55 31.23 7.48
N PRO A 85 11.35 30.70 7.84
CA PRO A 85 11.21 29.79 8.97
C PRO A 85 11.97 28.46 8.82
N ALA A 86 12.24 28.02 7.58
CA ALA A 86 13.01 26.81 7.31
C ALA A 86 14.50 27.04 7.59
N LEU A 87 14.99 28.23 7.25
CA LEU A 87 16.40 28.61 7.35
C LEU A 87 16.84 28.86 8.79
N ALA A 88 15.91 29.21 9.68
CA ALA A 88 16.16 29.36 11.12
C ALA A 88 16.28 28.03 11.88
N LYS A 89 15.93 26.90 11.25
CA LYS A 89 15.96 25.58 11.89
C LYS A 89 17.24 24.83 11.56
N PRO A 90 17.70 23.92 12.46
CA PRO A 90 18.78 23.01 12.13
C PRO A 90 18.45 22.21 10.87
N LYS A 91 19.45 22.06 10.00
CA LYS A 91 19.30 21.26 8.79
C LYS A 91 19.16 19.78 9.14
N ILE A 92 18.33 19.07 8.39
CA ILE A 92 18.14 17.62 8.54
C ILE A 92 19.02 16.91 7.52
N LYS A 93 19.74 15.88 7.94
CA LYS A 93 20.47 15.00 7.03
C LYS A 93 19.60 13.87 6.53
N ASP A 94 19.84 13.45 5.30
CA ASP A 94 19.31 12.19 4.83
C ASP A 94 19.91 11.02 5.64
N PRO A 95 19.30 9.84 5.58
CA PRO A 95 19.70 8.68 6.38
C PRO A 95 21.16 8.25 6.18
N ASP A 96 21.69 8.50 4.97
CA ASP A 96 23.06 8.17 4.59
C ASP A 96 24.05 9.31 4.92
N GLY A 97 23.54 10.48 5.32
CA GLY A 97 24.34 11.67 5.64
C GLY A 97 24.86 12.44 4.41
N ASN A 98 24.51 12.01 3.21
CA ASN A 98 24.97 12.54 1.92
C ASN A 98 24.24 13.82 1.52
N LYS A 99 22.96 13.95 1.90
CA LYS A 99 22.15 15.13 1.58
C LYS A 99 21.71 15.86 2.82
N THR A 100 21.55 17.16 2.66
CA THR A 100 21.11 18.05 3.73
C THR A 100 19.88 18.83 3.26
N TYR A 101 18.87 18.92 4.12
CA TYR A 101 17.60 19.55 3.81
C TYR A 101 17.24 20.62 4.84
N TYR A 102 16.61 21.69 4.37
CA TYR A 102 15.76 22.52 5.21
C TYR A 102 14.37 21.88 5.30
N HIS A 103 13.74 21.96 6.48
CA HIS A 103 12.46 21.27 6.73
C HIS A 103 11.39 22.24 7.23
N LEU A 104 10.26 22.23 6.52
CA LEU A 104 9.03 22.88 6.93
C LEU A 104 7.97 21.81 7.16
N SER A 105 7.68 21.53 8.42
CA SER A 105 6.62 20.58 8.78
C SER A 105 5.24 21.19 8.54
N LYS A 106 4.31 20.38 8.01
CA LYS A 106 2.91 20.71 7.74
C LYS A 106 2.73 22.01 6.96
N ALA A 107 3.60 22.25 5.98
CA ALA A 107 3.70 23.52 5.29
C ALA A 107 2.54 23.79 4.33
N VAL A 108 1.96 22.74 3.74
CA VAL A 108 0.89 22.88 2.73
C VAL A 108 -0.13 21.75 2.86
N ASN A 109 -1.42 22.09 2.73
CA ASN A 109 -2.51 21.13 2.59
C ASN A 109 -3.04 21.15 1.15
N ILE A 110 -3.20 19.97 0.56
CA ILE A 110 -3.72 19.82 -0.80
C ILE A 110 -4.93 18.90 -0.78
N ARG A 111 -6.04 19.34 -1.38
CA ARG A 111 -7.27 18.54 -1.50
C ARG A 111 -7.88 18.64 -2.89
N CYS A 112 -8.64 17.62 -3.29
CA CYS A 112 -9.41 17.59 -4.52
C CYS A 112 -10.89 17.76 -4.19
N GLU A 113 -11.47 18.91 -4.51
CA GLU A 113 -12.81 19.31 -4.09
C GLU A 113 -13.66 19.86 -5.26
N GLY A 114 -14.93 19.48 -5.30
CA GLY A 114 -15.90 19.94 -6.30
C GLY A 114 -15.86 19.17 -7.63
N GLY A 115 -14.92 18.24 -7.79
CA GLY A 115 -14.77 17.40 -8.97
C GLY A 115 -13.59 16.43 -8.83
N TRP A 116 -13.21 15.82 -9.96
CA TRP A 116 -12.11 14.86 -10.06
C TRP A 116 -11.05 15.31 -11.07
N LEU A 117 -9.88 14.69 -10.98
CA LEU A 117 -8.76 14.84 -11.90
C LEU A 117 -8.96 13.90 -13.09
N ASP A 118 -9.17 14.47 -14.28
CA ASP A 118 -9.17 13.73 -15.53
C ASP A 118 -7.73 13.67 -16.07
N GLY A 119 -7.02 12.61 -15.73
CA GLY A 119 -5.58 12.48 -15.94
C GLY A 119 -4.74 13.04 -14.79
N HIS A 120 -3.45 12.72 -14.81
CA HIS A 120 -2.49 13.26 -13.85
C HIS A 120 -2.34 14.77 -14.03
N THR A 121 -2.23 15.49 -12.92
CA THR A 121 -1.96 16.93 -12.91
C THR A 121 -0.74 17.24 -12.06
N GLU A 122 -0.21 18.45 -12.20
CA GLU A 122 0.96 18.90 -11.45
C GLU A 122 0.61 20.07 -10.54
N VAL A 123 1.27 20.11 -9.38
CA VAL A 123 1.43 21.30 -8.56
C VAL A 123 2.86 21.77 -8.73
N LYS A 124 3.03 22.91 -9.37
CA LYS A 124 4.34 23.55 -9.55
C LYS A 124 4.73 24.29 -8.28
N VAL A 125 6.01 24.24 -7.93
CA VAL A 125 6.58 25.02 -6.83
C VAL A 125 7.47 26.10 -7.43
N ILE A 126 7.03 27.35 -7.32
CA ILE A 126 7.73 28.52 -7.86
C ILE A 126 8.37 29.28 -6.70
N ALA A 127 9.69 29.40 -6.69
CA ALA A 127 10.38 30.33 -5.80
C ALA A 127 10.25 31.74 -6.35
N LYS A 128 9.87 32.69 -5.49
CA LYS A 128 9.77 34.12 -5.81
C LYS A 128 10.54 34.96 -4.82
N ASN A 129 11.33 35.91 -5.32
CA ASN A 129 11.91 37.00 -4.54
C ASN A 129 11.82 38.30 -5.36
N GLY A 130 10.93 39.20 -4.96
CA GLY A 130 10.55 40.37 -5.75
C GLY A 130 10.05 39.97 -7.15
N ASN A 131 10.70 40.50 -8.19
CA ASN A 131 10.34 40.21 -9.59
C ASN A 131 10.95 38.92 -10.14
N LYS A 132 11.89 38.29 -9.42
CA LYS A 132 12.54 37.04 -9.85
C LYS A 132 11.65 35.85 -9.51
N LYS A 133 11.46 34.95 -10.47
CA LYS A 133 10.65 33.73 -10.33
C LYS A 133 11.35 32.55 -10.99
N MET A 134 11.33 31.38 -10.34
CA MET A 134 11.89 30.15 -10.89
C MET A 134 11.08 28.93 -10.44
N GLU A 135 10.81 27.99 -11.35
CA GLU A 135 10.24 26.68 -10.98
C GLU A 135 11.33 25.82 -10.33
N VAL A 136 11.19 25.58 -9.03
CA VAL A 136 12.21 24.90 -8.20
C VAL A 136 11.78 23.51 -7.73
N GLY A 137 10.51 23.15 -7.97
CA GLY A 137 10.00 21.84 -7.57
C GLY A 137 8.64 21.52 -8.17
N LYS A 138 8.22 20.27 -7.97
CA LYS A 138 6.99 19.73 -8.56
C LYS A 138 6.44 18.58 -7.73
N LEU A 139 5.12 18.57 -7.56
CA LEU A 139 4.36 17.43 -7.04
C LEU A 139 3.40 16.95 -8.12
N MET A 140 3.41 15.65 -8.41
CA MET A 140 2.43 15.02 -9.28
C MET A 140 1.21 14.58 -8.47
N LEU A 141 0.02 14.92 -8.94
CA LEU A 141 -1.24 14.42 -8.43
C LEU A 141 -1.77 13.33 -9.36
N TYR A 142 -2.01 12.15 -8.80
CA TYR A 142 -2.45 10.97 -9.54
C TYR A 142 -3.92 11.11 -10.03
N ASP A 143 -4.26 10.49 -11.17
CA ASP A 143 -5.61 10.53 -11.75
C ASP A 143 -6.58 9.85 -10.77
N ASN A 144 -7.63 10.56 -10.37
CA ASN A 144 -8.58 10.08 -9.38
C ASN A 144 -10.01 9.94 -9.89
N ARG A 145 -10.25 9.96 -11.21
CA ARG A 145 -11.57 9.61 -11.79
C ARG A 145 -12.04 8.25 -11.39
N ILE A 146 -11.11 7.29 -11.40
CA ILE A 146 -11.40 5.88 -11.14
C ILE A 146 -10.83 5.54 -9.77
N ILE A 147 -11.73 5.25 -8.84
CA ILE A 147 -11.41 4.68 -7.54
C ILE A 147 -11.66 3.19 -7.62
N LYS A 148 -10.65 2.39 -7.29
CA LYS A 148 -10.78 0.93 -7.29
C LYS A 148 -11.33 0.45 -5.96
N ARG A 149 -12.08 -0.65 -6.00
CA ARG A 149 -12.56 -1.33 -4.79
C ARG A 149 -11.97 -2.73 -4.72
N ALA A 150 -11.25 -3.01 -3.63
CA ALA A 150 -10.82 -4.35 -3.27
C ALA A 150 -11.79 -4.90 -2.23
N GLU A 151 -12.47 -5.99 -2.57
CA GLU A 151 -13.35 -6.71 -1.64
C GLU A 151 -12.57 -7.84 -0.97
N ILE A 152 -12.44 -7.76 0.34
CA ILE A 152 -11.72 -8.73 1.16
C ILE A 152 -12.73 -9.54 1.97
N ILE A 153 -12.56 -10.86 1.95
CA ILE A 153 -13.29 -11.77 2.83
C ILE A 153 -12.32 -12.26 3.88
N VAL A 154 -12.73 -12.19 5.15
CA VAL A 154 -11.90 -12.67 6.25
C VAL A 154 -12.44 -14.00 6.76
N ILE A 155 -11.54 -14.98 6.86
CA ILE A 155 -11.84 -16.30 7.41
C ILE A 155 -10.98 -16.51 8.65
N TYR A 156 -11.62 -16.55 9.82
CA TYR A 156 -11.01 -16.95 11.07
C TYR A 156 -10.94 -18.47 11.13
N LEU A 157 -9.74 -19.01 11.01
CA LEU A 157 -9.47 -20.44 10.97
C LEU A 157 -9.02 -20.92 12.35
N ILE A 158 -9.93 -21.57 13.07
CA ILE A 158 -9.64 -22.19 14.36
C ILE A 158 -8.92 -23.51 14.11
N THR A 159 -7.69 -23.57 14.62
CA THR A 159 -6.76 -24.68 14.48
C THR A 159 -6.41 -25.34 15.82
N ASP A 160 -6.70 -24.68 16.93
CA ASP A 160 -6.41 -25.17 18.27
C ASP A 160 -7.68 -25.80 18.88
N PRO A 161 -7.65 -27.10 19.26
CA PRO A 161 -8.80 -27.76 19.87
C PRO A 161 -9.16 -27.18 21.24
N LYS A 162 -8.21 -26.57 21.95
CA LYS A 162 -8.39 -25.95 23.27
C LYS A 162 -8.78 -24.48 23.15
N ASN A 163 -8.10 -23.73 22.28
CA ASN A 163 -8.38 -22.30 22.07
C ASN A 163 -9.19 -22.07 20.79
N LYS A 164 -10.51 -21.91 20.93
CA LYS A 164 -11.44 -21.66 19.81
C LYS A 164 -11.47 -20.23 19.30
N THR A 165 -10.54 -19.37 19.73
CA THR A 165 -10.53 -17.95 19.34
C THR A 165 -9.30 -17.63 18.51
N VAL A 166 -9.50 -17.02 17.35
CA VAL A 166 -8.43 -16.42 16.56
C VAL A 166 -8.37 -14.92 16.89
N PRO A 167 -7.29 -14.42 17.51
CA PRO A 167 -7.21 -13.01 17.84
C PRO A 167 -7.14 -12.16 16.57
N LYS A 168 -7.82 -11.01 16.59
CA LYS A 168 -7.78 -10.02 15.52
C LYS A 168 -7.21 -8.71 16.03
N LEU A 169 -6.31 -8.11 15.25
CA LEU A 169 -5.75 -6.81 15.60
C LEU A 169 -6.85 -5.74 15.57
N LYS A 170 -7.09 -5.06 16.70
CA LYS A 170 -8.03 -3.95 16.76
C LYS A 170 -7.63 -2.85 15.77
N GLY A 171 -8.56 -2.45 14.90
CA GLY A 171 -8.35 -1.36 13.94
C GLY A 171 -7.59 -1.72 12.67
N TYR A 172 -7.30 -3.00 12.41
CA TYR A 172 -6.65 -3.42 11.16
C TYR A 172 -7.42 -3.00 9.91
N GLU A 173 -8.77 -3.05 9.95
CA GLU A 173 -9.62 -2.60 8.84
C GLU A 173 -9.40 -1.12 8.51
N HIS A 174 -9.32 -0.29 9.55
CA HIS A 174 -9.01 1.13 9.40
C HIS A 174 -7.61 1.30 8.81
N PHE A 175 -6.63 0.51 9.25
CA PHE A 175 -5.28 0.54 8.70
C PHE A 175 -5.25 0.18 7.21
N LEU A 176 -5.91 -0.90 6.81
CA LEU A 176 -6.06 -1.33 5.41
C LEU A 176 -6.71 -0.24 4.55
N LYS A 177 -7.74 0.41 5.11
CA LYS A 177 -8.56 1.39 4.39
C LYS A 177 -7.98 2.80 4.36
N LYS A 178 -7.19 3.21 5.35
CA LYS A 178 -6.81 4.63 5.57
C LYS A 178 -5.31 4.88 5.65
N ARG A 179 -4.48 3.83 5.83
CA ARG A 179 -3.03 3.98 5.99
C ARG A 179 -2.19 3.17 5.00
N SER A 180 -2.81 2.38 4.13
CA SER A 180 -2.11 1.52 3.16
C SER A 180 -2.69 1.67 1.75
N PHE A 181 -3.72 0.91 1.37
CA PHE A 181 -4.20 0.84 -0.01
C PHE A 181 -4.84 2.14 -0.52
N ASN A 182 -5.22 3.03 0.38
CA ASN A 182 -5.68 4.38 0.01
C ASN A 182 -4.60 5.19 -0.72
N GLN A 183 -3.31 4.88 -0.52
CA GLN A 183 -2.20 5.48 -1.26
C GLN A 183 -2.31 5.21 -2.78
N ALA A 184 -2.98 4.14 -3.20
CA ALA A 184 -3.24 3.79 -4.61
C ALA A 184 -4.67 4.14 -5.07
N LEU A 185 -5.43 4.91 -4.28
CA LEU A 185 -6.88 5.11 -4.44
C LEU A 185 -7.65 3.78 -4.54
N ILE A 186 -7.23 2.79 -3.77
CA ILE A 186 -7.96 1.52 -3.61
C ILE A 186 -8.73 1.60 -2.29
N ARG A 187 -10.03 1.36 -2.36
CA ARG A 187 -10.89 1.16 -1.21
C ARG A 187 -10.86 -0.32 -0.83
N ALA A 188 -10.00 -0.66 0.14
CA ALA A 188 -10.07 -1.95 0.79
C ALA A 188 -11.31 -2.01 1.69
N GLU A 189 -12.23 -2.92 1.37
CA GLU A 189 -13.47 -3.11 2.13
C GLU A 189 -13.57 -4.58 2.53
N ILE A 190 -13.68 -4.83 3.84
CA ILE A 190 -14.05 -6.15 4.33
C ILE A 190 -15.55 -6.31 4.08
N VAL A 191 -15.90 -7.20 3.16
CA VAL A 191 -17.30 -7.41 2.76
C VAL A 191 -17.94 -8.57 3.49
N LYS A 192 -17.13 -9.46 4.09
CA LYS A 192 -17.62 -10.59 4.87
C LYS A 192 -16.57 -11.12 5.83
N GLU A 193 -17.04 -11.61 6.97
CA GLU A 193 -16.27 -12.40 7.92
C GLU A 193 -16.92 -13.78 8.10
N LYS A 194 -16.11 -14.84 8.23
CA LYS A 194 -16.56 -16.20 8.56
C LYS A 194 -15.61 -16.85 9.56
N VAL A 195 -16.14 -17.77 10.35
CA VAL A 195 -15.34 -18.64 11.22
C VAL A 195 -15.40 -20.05 10.67
N ILE A 196 -14.24 -20.71 10.55
CA ILE A 196 -14.13 -22.12 10.22
C ILE A 196 -13.42 -22.81 11.38
N ASP A 197 -14.12 -23.73 12.02
CA ASP A 197 -13.54 -24.57 13.05
C ASP A 197 -13.01 -25.88 12.46
N MET A 198 -11.68 -25.98 12.30
CA MET A 198 -11.05 -27.20 11.78
C MET A 198 -11.04 -28.35 12.79
N THR A 199 -11.33 -28.06 14.05
CA THR A 199 -11.22 -29.04 15.12
C THR A 199 -12.54 -29.76 15.38
N ASN A 200 -13.65 -29.25 14.83
CA ASN A 200 -14.97 -29.86 14.97
C ASN A 200 -15.10 -31.09 14.06
N SER A 201 -15.40 -32.24 14.67
CA SER A 201 -15.31 -33.57 14.06
C SER A 201 -16.55 -34.08 13.35
N GLN A 202 -17.63 -33.30 13.30
CA GLN A 202 -18.86 -33.72 12.64
C GLN A 202 -18.74 -33.58 11.11
N ASN A 203 -18.29 -34.67 10.45
CA ASN A 203 -18.36 -34.93 9.01
C ASN A 203 -17.90 -33.81 8.07
N SER A 204 -16.74 -33.23 8.35
CA SER A 204 -16.04 -32.38 7.39
C SER A 204 -14.61 -32.88 7.15
N PRO A 205 -14.09 -32.80 5.90
CA PRO A 205 -12.66 -32.99 5.60
C PRO A 205 -11.72 -32.16 6.49
N LEU A 206 -12.25 -31.12 7.14
CA LEU A 206 -11.63 -30.31 8.20
C LEU A 206 -11.04 -31.11 9.36
N SER A 207 -11.81 -32.06 9.87
CA SER A 207 -11.51 -32.68 11.16
C SER A 207 -10.40 -33.72 11.13
N SER A 208 -10.25 -34.41 9.99
CA SER A 208 -9.21 -35.42 9.79
C SER A 208 -7.82 -34.78 9.71
N TRP A 209 -7.70 -33.61 9.06
CA TRP A 209 -6.45 -32.87 9.00
C TRP A 209 -6.00 -32.44 10.41
N ASN A 210 -6.91 -31.92 11.24
CA ASN A 210 -6.56 -31.53 12.61
C ASN A 210 -6.16 -32.73 13.49
N LYS A 211 -6.86 -33.87 13.38
CA LYS A 211 -6.53 -35.11 14.11
C LYS A 211 -5.13 -35.64 13.80
N SER A 212 -4.64 -35.47 12.57
CA SER A 212 -3.29 -35.88 12.16
C SER A 212 -2.16 -34.97 12.66
N GLY A 213 -2.50 -33.88 13.36
CA GLY A 213 -1.58 -32.80 13.69
C GLY A 213 -1.40 -31.83 12.51
N LEU A 214 -1.43 -30.53 12.79
CA LEU A 214 -1.15 -29.53 11.78
C LEU A 214 0.34 -29.49 11.46
N THR A 215 0.66 -29.40 10.17
CA THR A 215 2.03 -29.34 9.71
C THR A 215 2.69 -28.00 10.05
N THR A 216 3.99 -28.02 10.30
CA THR A 216 4.85 -26.84 10.39
C THR A 216 5.44 -26.45 9.03
N ASN A 217 5.19 -27.23 7.98
CA ASN A 217 5.60 -26.93 6.61
C ASN A 217 4.58 -26.00 5.94
N LEU A 218 5.04 -24.82 5.52
CA LEU A 218 4.21 -23.77 4.94
C LEU A 218 3.47 -24.22 3.66
N GLU A 219 4.17 -24.89 2.75
CA GLU A 219 3.60 -25.30 1.46
C GLU A 219 2.55 -26.40 1.62
N LEU A 220 2.81 -27.35 2.50
CA LEU A 220 1.84 -28.39 2.83
C LEU A 220 0.61 -27.79 3.54
N PHE A 221 0.81 -26.82 4.44
CA PHE A 221 -0.29 -26.12 5.12
C PHE A 221 -1.18 -25.39 4.10
N ARG A 222 -0.58 -24.57 3.23
CA ARG A 222 -1.27 -23.82 2.17
C ARG A 222 -2.06 -24.74 1.25
N THR A 223 -1.45 -25.85 0.82
CA THR A 223 -2.07 -26.81 -0.09
C THR A 223 -3.28 -27.47 0.54
N LYS A 224 -3.16 -27.94 1.79
CA LYS A 224 -4.27 -28.56 2.52
C LYS A 224 -5.39 -27.55 2.82
N LEU A 225 -5.07 -26.33 3.24
CA LEU A 225 -6.06 -25.27 3.47
C LEU A 225 -6.88 -24.97 2.22
N ARG A 226 -6.24 -24.95 1.05
CA ARG A 226 -6.92 -24.75 -0.23
C ARG A 226 -7.81 -25.94 -0.62
N GLN A 227 -7.31 -27.18 -0.50
CA GLN A 227 -8.12 -28.38 -0.74
C GLN A 227 -9.40 -28.34 0.11
N LEU A 228 -9.22 -27.98 1.38
CA LEU A 228 -10.28 -27.83 2.34
C LEU A 228 -11.28 -26.74 1.99
N PHE A 229 -10.79 -25.57 1.59
CA PHE A 229 -11.64 -24.48 1.13
C PHE A 229 -12.52 -24.94 -0.04
N ASN A 230 -11.92 -25.64 -1.01
CA ASN A 230 -12.62 -26.16 -2.18
C ASN A 230 -13.62 -27.29 -1.88
N GLN A 231 -13.39 -28.03 -0.79
CA GLN A 231 -14.29 -29.08 -0.33
C GLN A 231 -15.44 -28.56 0.55
N THR A 232 -15.46 -27.27 0.87
CA THR A 232 -16.52 -26.66 1.69
C THR A 232 -17.52 -25.94 0.77
N PRO A 233 -18.70 -26.54 0.46
CA PRO A 233 -19.62 -26.00 -0.55
C PRO A 233 -20.10 -24.59 -0.24
N GLU A 234 -20.27 -24.24 1.04
CA GLU A 234 -20.69 -22.90 1.48
C GLU A 234 -19.63 -21.83 1.20
N LEU A 235 -18.35 -22.21 1.12
CA LEU A 235 -17.25 -21.31 0.74
C LEU A 235 -17.19 -21.19 -0.78
N THR A 236 -17.18 -22.31 -1.51
CA THR A 236 -17.06 -22.27 -2.98
C THR A 236 -18.30 -21.68 -3.66
N LYS A 237 -19.50 -21.88 -3.11
CA LYS A 237 -20.72 -21.19 -3.58
C LYS A 237 -20.61 -19.68 -3.47
N GLU A 238 -19.85 -19.18 -2.51
CA GLU A 238 -19.78 -17.76 -2.22
C GLU A 238 -18.55 -17.06 -2.83
N PHE A 239 -17.46 -17.80 -2.96
CA PHE A 239 -16.14 -17.26 -3.26
C PHE A 239 -15.55 -17.84 -4.55
N GLY A 240 -16.19 -18.87 -5.10
CA GLY A 240 -15.66 -19.67 -6.19
C GLY A 240 -14.63 -20.69 -5.71
N VAL A 241 -14.25 -21.57 -6.62
CA VAL A 241 -13.18 -22.55 -6.42
C VAL A 241 -11.82 -21.88 -6.62
N ILE A 242 -10.89 -22.16 -5.71
CA ILE A 242 -9.52 -21.69 -5.78
C ILE A 242 -8.67 -22.76 -6.47
N ASP A 243 -7.99 -22.45 -7.56
CA ASP A 243 -7.09 -23.40 -8.23
C ASP A 243 -5.81 -23.66 -7.43
N ASN A 244 -4.95 -24.54 -7.94
CA ASN A 244 -3.67 -24.92 -7.30
C ASN A 244 -2.73 -23.72 -7.08
N ASP A 245 -2.99 -22.60 -7.72
CA ASP A 245 -2.19 -21.38 -7.65
C ASP A 245 -2.71 -20.42 -6.58
N GLY A 246 -3.85 -20.75 -5.99
CA GLY A 246 -4.51 -19.87 -5.04
C GLY A 246 -5.39 -18.84 -5.73
N LYS A 247 -5.65 -18.99 -7.04
CA LYS A 247 -6.43 -18.04 -7.81
C LYS A 247 -7.88 -18.51 -7.94
N CYS A 248 -8.77 -17.55 -7.80
CA CYS A 248 -10.09 -17.66 -8.36
C CYS A 248 -9.97 -17.39 -9.86
N THR A 249 -10.10 -18.43 -10.69
CA THR A 249 -10.04 -18.30 -12.16
C THR A 249 -11.43 -18.38 -12.79
N LYS A 250 -11.85 -17.29 -13.46
CA LYS A 250 -13.04 -17.27 -14.31
C LYS A 250 -12.99 -18.32 -15.44
N GLY A 251 -11.79 -18.79 -15.80
CA GLY A 251 -11.56 -19.82 -16.82
C GLY A 251 -12.24 -21.16 -16.56
N ARG A 252 -12.72 -21.42 -15.33
CA ARG A 252 -13.45 -22.65 -15.00
C ARG A 252 -14.97 -22.61 -15.24
N ARG A 253 -15.54 -21.55 -15.84
CA ARG A 253 -17.01 -21.35 -15.88
C ARG A 253 -17.65 -21.31 -14.48
N ASP A 254 -16.85 -21.06 -13.43
CA ASP A 254 -17.38 -20.90 -12.08
C ASP A 254 -18.00 -19.51 -11.95
N LYS A 255 -19.34 -19.48 -12.03
CA LYS A 255 -20.15 -18.26 -11.88
C LYS A 255 -19.97 -17.58 -10.53
N ASN A 256 -19.47 -18.30 -9.51
CA ASN A 256 -19.21 -17.75 -8.19
C ASN A 256 -17.81 -17.14 -8.09
N CYS A 257 -16.97 -17.27 -9.14
CA CYS A 257 -15.67 -16.63 -9.16
C CYS A 257 -15.77 -15.12 -9.42
N VAL A 258 -15.79 -14.38 -8.32
CA VAL A 258 -16.07 -12.94 -8.27
C VAL A 258 -14.81 -12.06 -8.21
N GLY A 259 -13.61 -12.67 -8.27
CA GLY A 259 -12.34 -11.93 -8.18
C GLY A 259 -12.19 -11.24 -6.83
N ARG A 260 -12.32 -11.96 -5.72
CA ARG A 260 -12.13 -11.42 -4.36
C ARG A 260 -10.90 -12.03 -3.73
N THR A 261 -10.27 -11.29 -2.83
CA THR A 261 -9.17 -11.80 -2.00
C THR A 261 -9.73 -12.42 -0.74
N VAL A 262 -9.24 -13.61 -0.40
CA VAL A 262 -9.56 -14.32 0.84
C VAL A 262 -8.39 -14.19 1.81
N LEU A 263 -8.65 -13.58 2.97
CA LEU A 263 -7.70 -13.40 4.04
C LEU A 263 -8.00 -14.39 5.17
N PHE A 264 -7.16 -15.39 5.32
CA PHE A 264 -7.22 -16.34 6.42
C PHE A 264 -6.42 -15.81 7.62
N LEU A 265 -7.02 -15.89 8.80
CA LEU A 265 -6.38 -15.57 10.07
C LEU A 265 -6.35 -16.85 10.90
N THR A 266 -5.19 -17.22 11.43
CA THR A 266 -5.06 -18.42 12.26
C THR A 266 -4.07 -18.24 13.41
N ALA A 267 -4.39 -18.82 14.56
CA ALA A 267 -3.48 -18.91 15.70
C ALA A 267 -2.45 -20.05 15.54
N HIS A 268 -2.43 -20.74 14.39
CA HIS A 268 -1.42 -21.75 14.10
C HIS A 268 -0.02 -21.14 14.07
N ASP A 269 0.92 -21.84 14.69
CA ASP A 269 2.30 -21.41 14.85
C ASP A 269 3.17 -22.15 13.82
N LEU A 270 3.70 -21.40 12.85
CA LEU A 270 4.70 -21.89 11.90
C LEU A 270 6.11 -21.38 12.22
N SER A 271 6.30 -20.78 13.39
CA SER A 271 7.54 -20.31 14.06
C SER A 271 8.42 -19.31 13.31
N LYS A 272 8.44 -19.33 11.98
CA LYS A 272 9.27 -18.48 11.11
C LYS A 272 8.44 -17.58 10.20
N TYR A 273 7.14 -17.82 10.08
CA TYR A 273 6.26 -17.13 9.14
C TYR A 273 5.24 -16.26 9.88
N ARG A 274 5.18 -14.99 9.52
CA ARG A 274 4.15 -14.05 10.00
C ARG A 274 2.90 -14.12 9.10
N GLY A 275 3.10 -14.31 7.81
CA GLY A 275 2.06 -14.48 6.83
C GLY A 275 2.63 -15.06 5.54
N VAL A 276 1.73 -15.36 4.61
CA VAL A 276 2.05 -15.77 3.25
C VAL A 276 0.88 -15.45 2.33
N CYS A 277 1.18 -15.05 1.11
CA CYS A 277 0.22 -15.07 0.01
C CYS A 277 0.46 -16.30 -0.87
N SER A 278 -0.61 -16.91 -1.36
CA SER A 278 -0.49 -17.99 -2.32
C SER A 278 0.25 -17.50 -3.57
N GLN A 279 1.20 -18.29 -4.05
CA GLN A 279 1.97 -18.05 -5.25
C GLN A 279 2.02 -19.36 -6.07
N ASN A 280 1.97 -19.26 -7.40
CA ASN A 280 2.27 -20.34 -8.34
C ASN A 280 3.58 -20.04 -9.05
N ASN A 281 4.62 -20.78 -8.67
CA ASN A 281 5.98 -20.63 -9.19
C ASN A 281 6.45 -19.17 -9.14
N ASP A 282 7.58 -18.83 -9.73
CA ASP A 282 8.11 -17.45 -9.70
C ASP A 282 7.37 -16.46 -10.62
N LYS A 283 6.17 -16.82 -11.11
CA LYS A 283 5.49 -16.08 -12.20
C LYS A 283 4.13 -15.52 -11.85
N SER A 284 3.46 -15.98 -10.79
CA SER A 284 2.15 -15.42 -10.47
C SER A 284 1.71 -15.55 -9.01
N LEU A 285 1.05 -14.49 -8.52
CA LEU A 285 0.52 -14.37 -7.17
C LEU A 285 -0.99 -14.67 -7.16
N GLY A 286 -1.46 -15.29 -6.08
CA GLY A 286 -2.83 -15.80 -5.92
C GLY A 286 -3.68 -14.95 -4.97
N ASP A 287 -4.97 -15.27 -4.90
CA ASP A 287 -6.00 -14.49 -4.21
C ASP A 287 -6.16 -14.91 -2.72
N MET A 288 -5.32 -15.81 -2.22
CA MET A 288 -5.35 -16.31 -0.85
C MET A 288 -4.18 -15.74 -0.04
N ALA A 289 -4.48 -14.92 0.96
CA ALA A 289 -3.52 -14.45 1.96
C ALA A 289 -3.77 -15.15 3.30
N ILE A 290 -2.73 -15.53 4.02
CA ILE A 290 -2.80 -16.20 5.32
C ILE A 290 -1.93 -15.43 6.32
N ILE A 291 -2.47 -15.10 7.48
CA ILE A 291 -1.74 -14.52 8.61
C ILE A 291 -1.68 -15.56 9.74
N PHE A 292 -0.46 -15.87 10.15
CA PHE A 292 -0.19 -16.81 11.24
C PHE A 292 -0.06 -16.08 12.57
N LYS A 293 0.01 -16.85 13.67
CA LYS A 293 0.08 -16.35 15.05
C LYS A 293 0.99 -15.14 15.25
N GLU A 294 2.24 -15.21 14.77
CA GLU A 294 3.25 -14.16 14.90
C GLU A 294 2.93 -12.88 14.10
N GLY A 295 2.09 -12.98 13.08
CA GLY A 295 1.63 -11.86 12.25
C GLY A 295 0.33 -11.22 12.71
N LEU A 296 -0.47 -11.89 13.54
CA LEU A 296 -1.85 -11.45 13.87
C LEU A 296 -1.90 -10.06 14.51
N ASN A 297 -0.86 -9.67 15.25
CA ASN A 297 -0.78 -8.36 15.93
C ASN A 297 0.01 -7.30 15.14
N LEU A 298 0.38 -7.59 13.88
CA LEU A 298 1.23 -6.74 13.06
C LEU A 298 0.46 -6.21 11.85
N PRO A 299 -0.08 -4.97 11.88
CA PRO A 299 -0.93 -4.45 10.79
C PRO A 299 -0.23 -4.43 9.43
N ARG A 300 1.09 -4.27 9.43
CA ARG A 300 1.93 -4.35 8.25
C ARG A 300 1.85 -5.70 7.54
N THR A 301 1.83 -6.82 8.29
CA THR A 301 1.77 -8.17 7.71
C THR A 301 0.50 -8.35 6.89
N TYR A 302 -0.65 -7.88 7.41
CA TYR A 302 -1.91 -7.90 6.66
C TYR A 302 -1.78 -7.17 5.32
N THR A 303 -1.20 -5.97 5.33
CA THR A 303 -1.01 -5.18 4.11
C THR A 303 -0.05 -5.85 3.14
N HIS A 304 1.07 -6.41 3.64
CA HIS A 304 2.09 -7.10 2.83
C HIS A 304 1.50 -8.30 2.10
N GLU A 305 0.81 -9.20 2.82
CA GLU A 305 0.24 -10.40 2.19
C GLU A 305 -0.93 -10.07 1.25
N LEU A 306 -1.75 -9.06 1.58
CA LEU A 306 -2.81 -8.60 0.67
C LEU A 306 -2.24 -7.93 -0.58
N ALA A 307 -1.13 -7.21 -0.46
CA ALA A 307 -0.49 -6.56 -1.58
C ALA A 307 0.12 -7.57 -2.57
N HIS A 308 0.63 -8.71 -2.08
CA HIS A 308 0.92 -9.86 -2.94
C HIS A 308 -0.33 -10.34 -3.70
N SER A 309 -1.47 -10.46 -3.02
CA SER A 309 -2.73 -10.83 -3.69
C SER A 309 -3.19 -9.82 -4.73
N PHE A 310 -2.71 -8.58 -4.68
CA PHE A 310 -2.95 -7.54 -5.68
C PHE A 310 -1.83 -7.43 -6.72
N GLY A 311 -0.98 -8.45 -6.82
CA GLY A 311 0.02 -8.59 -7.88
C GLY A 311 1.39 -7.97 -7.58
N LEU A 312 1.65 -7.51 -6.35
CA LEU A 312 2.97 -6.98 -6.01
C LEU A 312 3.95 -8.06 -5.58
N TRP A 313 5.15 -8.03 -6.14
CA TRP A 313 6.28 -8.81 -5.65
C TRP A 313 7.07 -8.07 -4.58
N HIS A 314 7.98 -8.78 -3.91
CA HIS A 314 8.95 -8.13 -3.05
C HIS A 314 9.83 -7.19 -3.86
N THR A 315 10.19 -6.04 -3.28
CA THR A 315 11.06 -5.06 -3.92
C THR A 315 12.48 -5.58 -4.19
N PHE A 316 12.86 -6.74 -3.66
CA PHE A 316 14.19 -7.35 -3.78
C PHE A 316 14.20 -8.69 -4.51
N ALA A 317 13.07 -9.16 -5.06
CA ALA A 317 12.98 -10.45 -5.75
C ALA A 317 13.24 -10.29 -7.27
N PRO A 318 14.17 -11.06 -7.88
CA PRO A 318 14.29 -11.24 -9.34
C PRO A 318 13.51 -12.49 -9.79
N PRO A 319 12.80 -12.52 -10.94
CA PRO A 319 13.43 -12.54 -12.27
C PRO A 319 12.69 -11.83 -13.45
N GLU A 320 11.46 -11.32 -13.28
CA GLU A 320 10.67 -10.65 -14.35
C GLU A 320 10.26 -9.20 -13.97
N GLU A 321 10.71 -8.70 -12.81
CA GLU A 321 10.36 -7.38 -12.25
C GLU A 321 11.42 -6.31 -12.60
N THR A 322 10.97 -5.16 -13.11
CA THR A 322 11.83 -4.06 -13.58
C THR A 322 12.47 -3.21 -12.46
N HIS A 323 12.15 -3.46 -11.18
CA HIS A 323 12.46 -2.55 -10.06
C HIS A 323 12.99 -3.29 -8.82
N VAL A 324 14.22 -3.82 -8.90
CA VAL A 324 14.89 -4.54 -7.80
C VAL A 324 15.72 -3.59 -6.93
N PHE A 325 15.59 -3.74 -5.61
CA PHE A 325 16.28 -3.00 -4.56
C PHE A 325 16.97 -3.96 -3.58
N TYR A 326 17.87 -3.43 -2.76
CA TYR A 326 18.49 -4.21 -1.70
C TYR A 326 17.48 -4.56 -0.62
N LYS A 327 17.42 -5.84 -0.27
CA LYS A 327 16.51 -6.34 0.77
C LYS A 327 16.59 -5.51 2.05
N GLY A 328 15.42 -5.06 2.48
CA GLY A 328 15.10 -4.26 3.63
C GLY A 328 15.41 -2.77 3.53
N THR A 329 16.00 -2.24 2.45
CA THR A 329 16.52 -0.84 2.48
C THR A 329 15.41 0.21 2.44
N LEU A 330 14.15 -0.18 2.28
CA LEU A 330 13.06 0.71 1.96
C LEU A 330 12.03 0.78 3.09
N ASP A 331 11.41 1.95 3.22
CA ASP A 331 10.16 2.18 3.93
C ASP A 331 8.96 1.73 3.07
N ASN A 332 9.06 0.56 2.44
CA ASN A 332 8.04 0.02 1.54
C ASN A 332 7.32 -1.17 2.18
N PHE A 333 6.01 -1.28 1.95
CA PHE A 333 5.24 -2.43 2.44
C PHE A 333 5.76 -3.75 1.89
N MET A 334 6.26 -3.79 0.65
CA MET A 334 6.75 -4.99 -0.03
C MET A 334 8.22 -5.31 0.22
N ASP A 335 8.89 -4.55 1.08
CA ASP A 335 10.25 -4.87 1.51
C ASP A 335 10.23 -5.71 2.80
N TYR A 336 11.37 -6.16 3.30
CA TYR A 336 11.48 -6.81 4.62
C TYR A 336 12.00 -5.85 5.69
N THR A 337 11.78 -6.17 6.96
CA THR A 337 12.26 -5.31 8.07
C THR A 337 13.73 -5.55 8.44
N HIS A 338 14.37 -6.55 7.81
CA HIS A 338 15.73 -6.99 8.08
C HIS A 338 16.53 -7.13 6.78
N GLY A 339 17.83 -6.82 6.85
CA GLY A 339 18.77 -7.04 5.76
C GLY A 339 19.12 -8.52 5.53
N VAL A 340 20.00 -8.78 4.57
CA VAL A 340 20.48 -10.14 4.24
C VAL A 340 21.20 -10.79 5.44
N ASN A 341 21.92 -10.00 6.23
CA ASN A 341 22.69 -10.48 7.38
C ASN A 341 21.89 -10.45 8.71
N GLY A 342 20.58 -10.21 8.67
CA GLY A 342 19.74 -10.12 9.88
C GLY A 342 19.79 -8.76 10.59
N ASP A 343 20.59 -7.81 10.11
CA ASP A 343 20.65 -6.46 10.67
C ASP A 343 19.29 -5.75 10.58
N ASN A 344 18.76 -5.34 11.74
CA ASN A 344 17.59 -4.46 11.85
C ASN A 344 17.94 -3.06 11.35
N LYS A 345 17.02 -2.40 10.64
CA LYS A 345 17.35 -1.19 9.89
C LYS A 345 17.03 0.14 10.57
N LYS A 346 17.85 1.13 10.20
CA LYS A 346 17.85 2.55 10.60
C LYS A 346 16.52 3.29 10.35
N PHE A 347 15.71 2.83 9.40
CA PHE A 347 14.52 3.53 8.89
C PHE A 347 13.21 3.12 9.55
N ILE A 348 13.13 1.88 10.05
CA ILE A 348 11.89 1.32 10.62
C ILE A 348 11.91 1.56 12.13
N LYS A 349 11.43 2.72 12.55
CA LYS A 349 11.19 3.02 13.97
C LYS A 349 9.84 2.43 14.42
N GLY A 350 9.80 1.10 14.56
CA GLY A 350 8.65 0.36 15.12
C GLY A 350 7.50 0.04 14.14
N ASN A 351 6.45 -0.61 14.66
CA ASN A 351 5.33 -1.17 13.90
C ASN A 351 4.41 -0.13 13.21
N MET A 352 4.62 1.17 13.44
CA MET A 352 3.86 2.27 12.84
C MET A 352 4.69 3.22 11.98
N SER A 353 5.93 2.83 11.62
CA SER A 353 6.76 3.58 10.68
C SER A 353 5.98 3.85 9.36
N PRO A 354 6.14 5.01 8.70
CA PRO A 354 5.39 5.35 7.50
C PRO A 354 5.83 4.43 6.36
N PHE A 355 5.10 3.34 6.14
CA PHE A 355 5.31 2.47 4.99
C PHE A 355 4.54 3.00 3.79
N ASN A 356 5.19 2.96 2.64
CA ASN A 356 4.68 3.51 1.41
C ASN A 356 4.59 2.45 0.32
N PHE A 357 3.74 2.68 -0.66
CA PHE A 357 3.83 2.06 -1.97
C PHE A 357 4.33 3.09 -2.97
N TYR A 358 5.16 2.67 -3.92
CA TYR A 358 5.58 3.52 -5.03
C TYR A 358 4.48 3.65 -6.08
N LYS A 359 4.53 4.72 -6.89
CA LYS A 359 3.53 4.98 -7.95
C LYS A 359 3.36 3.79 -8.89
N TRP A 360 4.44 3.14 -9.30
CA TRP A 360 4.36 1.96 -10.17
C TRP A 360 3.66 0.77 -9.49
N GLN A 361 3.80 0.61 -8.16
CA GLN A 361 3.04 -0.38 -7.39
C GLN A 361 1.55 -0.03 -7.34
N TRP A 362 1.20 1.26 -7.26
CA TRP A 362 -0.19 1.69 -7.38
C TRP A 362 -0.78 1.27 -8.72
N ASP A 363 -0.03 1.47 -9.82
CA ASP A 363 -0.45 1.10 -11.17
C ASP A 363 -0.64 -0.42 -11.33
N ILE A 364 0.22 -1.25 -10.74
CA ILE A 364 0.09 -2.71 -10.75
C ILE A 364 -1.18 -3.11 -9.99
N MET A 365 -1.29 -2.71 -8.71
CA MET A 365 -2.42 -3.12 -7.88
C MET A 365 -3.76 -2.70 -8.48
N ARG A 366 -3.87 -1.49 -9.03
CA ARG A 366 -5.12 -0.99 -9.64
C ARG A 366 -5.56 -1.75 -10.89
N LYS A 367 -4.64 -2.47 -11.54
CA LYS A 367 -4.91 -3.30 -12.73
C LYS A 367 -5.21 -4.75 -12.37
N ASP A 368 -5.07 -5.13 -11.10
CA ASP A 368 -5.36 -6.49 -10.67
C ASP A 368 -6.82 -6.86 -10.96
N LYS A 369 -7.03 -8.12 -11.31
CA LYS A 369 -8.35 -8.67 -11.67
C LYS A 369 -9.38 -8.58 -10.53
N SER A 370 -8.94 -8.49 -9.29
CA SER A 370 -9.80 -8.38 -8.11
C SER A 370 -10.32 -6.96 -7.87
N MET A 371 -9.80 -5.98 -8.60
CA MET A 371 -10.18 -4.57 -8.48
C MET A 371 -11.43 -4.27 -9.29
N LYS A 372 -12.53 -4.00 -8.58
CA LYS A 372 -13.77 -3.50 -9.18
C LYS A 372 -13.68 -2.02 -9.55
#